data_AF-A0A2W1BR82-F1
#
_entry.id   AF-A0A2W1BR82-F1
#
_cell.length_a   1.000
_cell.length_b   1.000
_cell.length_c   1.000
_cell.angle_alpha   90.00
_cell.angle_beta   90.00
_cell.angle_gamma   90.00
#
_symmetry.space_group_name_H-M   'P 1'
#
loop_
_entity.id
_entity.type
_entity.pdbx_description
1 polymer ?
#
loop_
_entity_poly.entity_id
_entity_poly.type
_entity_poly.pdbx_seq_one_letter_code
_entity_poly.pdbx_strand_id
1 'polypeptide(L)'
;MAIVSSTFANGGICPITDEKVLRNSTVRNVLSLMHSCGMYDYSGEFAFKVGLPAKSGVSGAMLIVVPNVMGICTWSPPLDPIGNSCRGLQFCDDLIKRFNFHKYDNIRYASHKKDPRRYKFESIGLSIVNLLFSAASGDISALRRHHLSGMDMTLADYEGRTALHLAAAEGHLSCVVFLLVQCGVPHDPRDRWGKRPLDEAETFRHPEIVKYLKEWGATHSSDKSDHENTRPPTVDDILIAHPDANDATKDPSIIAIVSKFEEDKEKVID
;
A
#
# COMPACT_ATOMS: atom_id res chain seq x y z
N MET A 1 -17.44 -3.80 -28.70
CA MET A 1 -16.44 -2.71 -28.66
C MET A 1 -15.21 -3.04 -27.82
N ALA A 2 -15.33 -3.61 -26.60
CA ALA A 2 -14.15 -3.96 -25.80
C ALA A 2 -13.15 -4.88 -26.53
N ILE A 3 -13.63 -5.89 -27.27
CA ILE A 3 -12.77 -6.78 -28.08
C ILE A 3 -12.00 -5.98 -29.13
N VAL A 4 -12.64 -5.02 -29.79
CA VAL A 4 -11.98 -4.14 -30.78
C VAL A 4 -10.88 -3.32 -30.10
N SER A 5 -11.16 -2.72 -28.94
CA SER A 5 -10.15 -2.03 -28.14
C SER A 5 -8.98 -2.95 -27.79
N SER A 6 -9.26 -4.21 -27.43
CA SER A 6 -8.24 -5.18 -27.07
C SER A 6 -7.42 -5.63 -28.29
N THR A 7 -8.01 -5.70 -29.48
CA THR A 7 -7.28 -5.91 -30.74
C THR A 7 -6.25 -4.80 -30.97
N PHE A 8 -6.60 -3.54 -30.67
CA PHE A 8 -5.62 -2.44 -30.70
C PHE A 8 -4.57 -2.58 -29.59
N ALA A 9 -4.95 -2.99 -28.37
CA ALA A 9 -4.01 -3.26 -27.30
C ALA A 9 -2.99 -4.35 -27.64
N ASN A 10 -3.42 -5.34 -28.43
CA ASN A 10 -2.64 -6.52 -28.85
C ASN A 10 -1.97 -6.34 -30.25
N GLY A 11 -1.65 -5.10 -30.63
CA GLY A 11 -0.87 -4.84 -31.85
C GLY A 11 -1.57 -5.15 -33.18
N GLY A 12 -2.90 -5.31 -33.17
CA GLY A 12 -3.71 -5.59 -34.36
C GLY A 12 -4.12 -7.04 -34.53
N ILE A 13 -3.79 -7.90 -33.55
CA ILE A 13 -4.21 -9.30 -33.50
C ILE A 13 -5.41 -9.42 -32.57
N CYS A 14 -6.48 -10.04 -33.05
CA CYS A 14 -7.70 -10.22 -32.26
C CYS A 14 -7.43 -11.18 -31.09
N PRO A 15 -7.67 -10.78 -29.83
CA PRO A 15 -7.28 -11.60 -28.67
C PRO A 15 -8.10 -12.88 -28.50
N ILE A 16 -9.26 -12.98 -29.15
CA ILE A 16 -10.15 -14.15 -29.05
C ILE A 16 -10.04 -15.10 -30.24
N THR A 17 -9.67 -14.61 -31.42
CA THR A 17 -9.55 -15.42 -32.64
C THR A 17 -8.10 -15.64 -33.08
N ASP A 18 -7.15 -14.90 -32.50
CA ASP A 18 -5.72 -14.87 -32.86
C ASP A 18 -5.44 -14.46 -34.32
N GLU A 19 -6.46 -13.91 -35.00
CA GLU A 19 -6.33 -13.45 -36.37
C GLU A 19 -5.71 -12.05 -36.43
N LYS A 20 -4.79 -11.86 -37.37
CA LYS A 20 -4.20 -10.55 -37.64
C LYS A 20 -5.14 -9.70 -38.49
N VAL A 21 -5.91 -8.84 -37.81
CA VAL A 21 -6.89 -7.94 -38.45
C VAL A 21 -6.22 -6.67 -38.97
N LEU A 22 -5.21 -6.15 -38.26
CA LEU A 22 -4.55 -4.88 -38.59
C LEU A 22 -3.02 -5.01 -38.64
N ARG A 23 -2.38 -4.12 -39.39
CA ARG A 23 -0.92 -3.98 -39.38
C ARG A 23 -0.48 -3.24 -38.11
N ASN A 24 0.59 -3.69 -37.47
CA ASN A 24 1.12 -3.08 -36.26
C ASN A 24 1.49 -1.59 -36.45
N SER A 25 2.01 -1.21 -37.62
CA SER A 25 2.29 0.20 -37.95
C SER A 25 1.02 1.07 -37.93
N THR A 26 -0.09 0.56 -38.45
CA THR A 26 -1.40 1.24 -38.42
C THR A 26 -1.89 1.37 -36.99
N VAL A 27 -1.80 0.31 -36.19
CA VAL A 27 -2.21 0.32 -34.78
C VAL A 27 -1.44 1.36 -33.99
N ARG A 28 -0.11 1.41 -34.14
CA ARG A 28 0.73 2.42 -33.49
C ARG A 28 0.32 3.85 -33.87
N ASN A 29 0.04 4.10 -35.15
CA ASN A 29 -0.38 5.42 -35.61
C ASN A 29 -1.74 5.81 -35.03
N VAL A 30 -2.71 4.89 -35.03
CA VAL A 30 -4.05 5.11 -34.47
C VAL A 30 -3.97 5.37 -32.96
N LEU A 31 -3.21 4.59 -32.20
CA LEU A 31 -3.06 4.80 -30.75
C LEU A 31 -2.40 6.13 -30.42
N SER A 32 -1.40 6.56 -31.21
CA SER A 32 -0.80 7.89 -31.06
C SER A 32 -1.81 9.00 -31.29
N LEU A 33 -2.65 8.90 -32.33
CA LEU A 33 -3.69 9.89 -32.63
C LEU A 33 -4.83 9.88 -31.60
N MET A 34 -5.22 8.70 -31.11
CA MET A 34 -6.21 8.58 -30.03
C MET A 34 -5.70 9.21 -28.74
N HIS A 35 -4.40 9.17 -28.48
CA HIS A 35 -3.83 9.81 -27.31
C HIS A 35 -3.89 11.34 -27.40
N SER A 36 -3.60 11.95 -28.55
CA SER A 36 -3.56 13.40 -28.69
C SER A 36 -4.90 14.04 -29.09
N CYS A 37 -5.76 13.32 -29.81
CA CYS A 37 -6.96 13.86 -30.48
C CYS A 37 -8.24 13.05 -30.19
N GLY A 38 -8.22 12.19 -29.17
CA GLY A 38 -9.27 11.20 -28.92
C GLY A 38 -10.57 11.71 -28.28
N MET A 39 -10.49 12.76 -27.48
CA MET A 39 -11.49 13.17 -26.50
C MET A 39 -12.00 14.60 -26.72
N TYR A 40 -12.20 15.00 -27.98
CA TYR A 40 -12.56 16.37 -28.38
C TYR A 40 -11.54 17.39 -27.82
N ASP A 41 -11.99 18.57 -27.41
CA ASP A 41 -11.13 19.61 -26.85
C ASP A 41 -10.50 19.18 -25.50
N TYR A 42 -11.07 18.16 -24.84
CA TYR A 42 -10.53 17.56 -23.61
C TYR A 42 -9.34 16.62 -23.87
N SER A 43 -8.93 16.38 -25.13
CA SER A 43 -7.86 15.42 -25.47
C SER A 43 -6.53 15.73 -24.78
N GLY A 44 -6.12 16.99 -24.71
CA GLY A 44 -4.86 17.38 -24.07
C GLY A 44 -4.89 17.13 -22.56
N GLU A 45 -5.99 17.49 -21.90
CA GLU A 45 -6.16 17.28 -20.45
C GLU A 45 -6.29 15.80 -20.11
N PHE A 46 -7.01 15.03 -20.92
CA PHE A 46 -7.10 13.57 -20.78
C PHE A 46 -5.73 12.89 -20.96
N ALA A 47 -4.96 13.29 -21.96
CA ALA A 47 -3.60 12.78 -22.19
C ALA A 47 -2.66 13.09 -21.03
N PHE A 48 -2.83 14.25 -20.38
CA PHE A 48 -2.02 14.64 -19.23
C PHE A 48 -2.44 13.96 -17.92
N LYS A 49 -3.75 13.88 -17.64
CA LYS A 49 -4.27 13.32 -16.38
C LYS A 49 -4.34 11.78 -16.39
N VAL A 50 -4.89 11.21 -17.46
CA VAL A 50 -5.14 9.77 -17.57
C VAL A 50 -4.04 9.07 -18.37
N GLY A 51 -3.54 9.71 -19.43
CA GLY A 51 -2.39 9.20 -20.18
C GLY A 51 -2.67 7.95 -21.01
N LEU A 52 -3.93 7.56 -21.20
CA LEU A 52 -4.33 6.41 -22.01
C LEU A 52 -4.82 6.86 -23.40
N PRO A 53 -4.56 6.10 -24.47
CA PRO A 53 -5.27 6.28 -25.74
C PRO A 53 -6.77 5.99 -25.57
N ALA A 54 -7.62 6.95 -25.93
CA ALA A 54 -9.06 6.78 -25.89
C ALA A 54 -9.75 7.46 -27.06
N LYS A 55 -11.02 7.11 -27.32
CA LYS A 55 -11.90 7.83 -28.22
C LYS A 55 -13.29 7.93 -27.62
N SER A 56 -13.80 9.16 -27.52
CA SER A 56 -15.19 9.42 -27.12
C SER A 56 -16.14 9.49 -28.32
N GLY A 57 -17.40 9.13 -28.10
CA GLY A 57 -18.49 9.34 -29.04
C GLY A 57 -19.74 9.92 -28.35
N VAL A 58 -20.50 10.73 -29.08
CA VAL A 58 -21.73 11.40 -28.61
C VAL A 58 -22.85 10.45 -28.19
N SER A 59 -22.74 9.16 -28.49
CA SER A 59 -23.64 8.13 -27.96
C SER A 59 -23.40 7.82 -26.47
N GLY A 60 -22.40 8.44 -25.86
CA GLY A 60 -21.93 8.15 -24.51
C GLY A 60 -20.99 6.94 -24.43
N ALA A 61 -20.62 6.35 -25.57
CA ALA A 61 -19.65 5.27 -25.64
C ALA A 61 -18.22 5.83 -25.68
N MET A 62 -17.33 5.28 -24.85
CA MET A 62 -15.91 5.58 -24.86
C MET A 62 -15.11 4.30 -25.07
N LEU A 63 -14.20 4.36 -26.04
CA LEU A 63 -13.23 3.33 -26.33
C LEU A 63 -11.92 3.68 -25.65
N ILE A 64 -11.37 2.79 -24.82
CA ILE A 64 -10.14 3.03 -24.06
C ILE A 64 -9.18 1.86 -24.31
N VAL A 65 -7.91 2.15 -24.53
CA VAL A 65 -6.89 1.14 -24.80
C VAL A 65 -5.76 1.27 -23.79
N VAL A 66 -5.40 0.18 -23.12
CA VAL A 66 -4.17 0.04 -22.35
C VAL A 66 -3.21 -0.83 -23.16
N PRO A 67 -2.24 -0.24 -23.88
CA PRO A 67 -1.38 -0.99 -24.80
C PRO A 67 -0.67 -2.16 -24.11
N ASN A 68 -0.65 -3.32 -24.76
CA ASN A 68 -0.07 -4.57 -24.27
C ASN A 68 -0.69 -5.12 -22.97
N VAL A 69 -1.86 -4.62 -22.56
CA VAL A 69 -2.55 -5.10 -21.35
C VAL A 69 -4.00 -5.48 -21.66
N MET A 70 -4.84 -4.50 -22.03
CA MET A 70 -6.27 -4.74 -22.24
C MET A 70 -6.94 -3.60 -23.02
N GLY A 71 -8.08 -3.90 -23.60
CA GLY A 71 -9.02 -2.91 -24.14
C GLY A 71 -10.28 -2.82 -23.31
N ILE A 72 -10.75 -1.60 -23.09
CA ILE A 72 -11.96 -1.31 -22.31
C ILE A 72 -12.93 -0.53 -23.20
N CYS A 73 -14.23 -0.76 -22.98
CA CYS A 73 -15.28 0.10 -23.52
C CYS A 73 -16.23 0.45 -22.38
N THR A 74 -16.41 1.75 -22.13
CA THR A 74 -17.42 2.23 -21.21
C THR A 74 -18.57 2.84 -22.01
N TRP A 75 -19.78 2.78 -21.47
CA TRP A 75 -20.95 3.39 -22.08
C TRP A 75 -21.83 4.01 -20.99
N SER A 76 -22.07 5.30 -21.13
CA SER A 76 -22.95 6.07 -20.27
C SER A 76 -23.50 7.26 -21.07
N PRO A 77 -24.79 7.25 -21.44
CA PRO A 77 -25.40 8.28 -22.28
C PRO A 77 -25.26 9.73 -21.81
N PRO A 78 -25.29 10.05 -20.50
CA PRO A 78 -25.06 11.42 -20.04
C PRO A 78 -23.68 11.95 -20.42
N LEU A 79 -23.66 13.06 -21.15
CA LEU A 79 -22.47 13.74 -21.63
C LEU A 79 -22.17 15.01 -20.83
N ASP A 80 -20.89 15.35 -20.76
CA ASP A 80 -20.43 16.65 -20.31
C ASP A 80 -20.68 17.73 -21.38
N PRO A 81 -20.47 19.02 -21.08
CA PRO A 81 -20.65 20.10 -22.06
C PRO A 81 -19.74 19.99 -23.30
N ILE A 82 -18.66 19.20 -23.24
CA ILE A 82 -17.66 19.02 -24.31
C ILE A 82 -18.05 17.83 -25.22
N GLY A 83 -18.98 16.98 -24.78
CA GLY A 83 -19.48 15.81 -25.52
C GLY A 83 -18.85 14.48 -25.12
N ASN A 84 -18.12 14.42 -24.00
CA ASN A 84 -17.58 13.19 -23.42
C ASN A 84 -18.53 12.57 -22.39
N SER A 85 -18.48 11.25 -22.24
CA SER A 85 -19.30 10.55 -21.25
C SER A 85 -18.85 10.87 -19.81
N CYS A 86 -19.74 11.40 -18.98
CA CYS A 86 -19.41 11.82 -17.61
C CYS A 86 -18.84 10.66 -16.77
N ARG A 87 -19.54 9.52 -16.77
CA ARG A 87 -19.11 8.32 -16.01
C ARG A 87 -17.91 7.64 -16.65
N GLY A 88 -17.77 7.71 -17.97
CA GLY A 88 -16.61 7.18 -18.68
C GLY A 88 -15.32 7.90 -18.29
N LEU A 89 -15.37 9.23 -18.22
CA LEU A 89 -14.25 10.05 -17.74
C LEU A 89 -13.93 9.80 -16.27
N GLN A 90 -14.95 9.76 -15.40
CA GLN A 90 -14.77 9.47 -13.98
C GLN A 90 -14.10 8.10 -13.76
N PHE A 91 -14.56 7.08 -14.47
CA PHE A 91 -13.97 5.75 -14.42
C PHE A 91 -12.48 5.76 -14.82
N CYS A 92 -12.12 6.48 -15.87
CA CYS A 92 -10.72 6.59 -16.32
C CYS A 92 -9.83 7.25 -15.27
N ASP A 93 -10.31 8.30 -14.60
CA ASP A 93 -9.57 8.99 -13.54
C ASP A 93 -9.34 8.05 -12.34
N ASP A 94 -10.39 7.38 -11.88
CA ASP A 94 -10.29 6.43 -10.77
C ASP A 94 -9.43 5.20 -11.10
N LEU A 95 -9.44 4.76 -12.36
CA LEU A 95 -8.59 3.66 -12.85
C LEU A 95 -7.11 4.01 -12.69
N ILE A 96 -6.69 5.20 -13.09
CA ILE A 96 -5.28 5.63 -13.04
C ILE A 96 -4.82 5.98 -11.62
N LYS A 97 -5.73 6.44 -10.75
CA LYS A 97 -5.43 6.61 -9.32
C LYS A 97 -5.13 5.27 -8.65
N ARG A 98 -5.84 4.21 -9.03
CA ARG A 98 -5.71 2.88 -8.42
C ARG A 98 -4.62 2.01 -9.04
N PHE A 99 -4.36 2.14 -10.34
CA PHE A 99 -3.46 1.27 -11.10
C PHE A 99 -2.38 2.05 -11.86
N ASN A 100 -1.22 1.43 -12.05
CA ASN A 100 -0.07 2.02 -12.75
C ASN A 100 -0.17 1.89 -14.28
N PHE A 101 -1.30 2.29 -14.86
CA PHE A 101 -1.56 2.21 -16.30
C PHE A 101 -1.29 3.50 -17.07
N HIS A 102 -0.96 4.59 -16.38
CA HIS A 102 -0.61 5.83 -17.07
C HIS A 102 0.63 5.60 -17.94
N LYS A 103 0.63 6.10 -19.17
CA LYS A 103 1.72 5.86 -20.14
C LYS A 103 3.11 6.23 -19.61
N TYR A 104 3.17 7.25 -18.77
CA TYR A 104 4.38 7.76 -18.13
C TYR A 104 4.55 7.32 -16.67
N ASP A 105 3.76 6.34 -16.19
CA ASP A 105 3.92 5.80 -14.83
C ASP A 105 5.14 4.88 -14.71
N ASN A 106 5.66 4.73 -13.49
CA ASN A 106 6.78 3.85 -13.22
C ASN A 106 6.29 2.42 -12.89
N ILE A 107 6.78 1.44 -13.63
CA ILE A 107 6.40 0.02 -13.43
C ILE A 107 7.11 -0.57 -12.20
N ARG A 108 8.28 -0.05 -11.81
CA ARG A 108 9.13 -0.61 -10.74
C ARG A 108 8.89 0.03 -9.38
N TYR A 109 8.77 1.35 -9.32
CA TYR A 109 8.76 2.12 -8.06
C TYR A 109 7.44 2.88 -7.80
N ALA A 110 6.31 2.41 -8.34
CA ALA A 110 5.03 3.02 -8.03
C ALA A 110 4.66 2.76 -6.56
N SER A 111 4.66 3.82 -5.74
CA SER A 111 4.59 3.73 -4.28
C SER A 111 3.26 3.20 -3.74
N HIS A 112 2.12 3.59 -4.34
CA HIS A 112 0.79 3.24 -3.82
C HIS A 112 -0.17 2.62 -4.84
N LYS A 113 0.25 2.49 -6.10
CA LYS A 113 -0.59 1.97 -7.18
C LYS A 113 -0.42 0.47 -7.35
N LYS A 114 -1.51 -0.21 -7.72
CA LYS A 114 -1.50 -1.65 -7.96
C LYS A 114 -1.09 -1.95 -9.40
N ASP A 115 -0.21 -2.93 -9.58
CA ASP A 115 0.11 -3.49 -10.90
C ASP A 115 -0.46 -4.91 -11.00
N PRO A 116 -1.51 -5.15 -11.81
CA PRO A 116 -2.08 -6.48 -11.95
C PRO A 116 -1.24 -7.41 -12.83
N ARG A 117 -0.20 -6.91 -13.52
CA ARG A 117 0.73 -7.74 -14.31
C ARG A 117 1.70 -8.52 -13.43
N ARG A 118 1.90 -8.08 -12.18
CA ARG A 118 2.79 -8.75 -11.21
C ARG A 118 2.00 -9.74 -10.39
N TYR A 119 2.40 -11.01 -10.41
CA TYR A 119 1.91 -12.01 -9.47
C TYR A 119 2.45 -11.70 -8.07
N LYS A 120 1.54 -11.48 -7.10
CA LYS A 120 1.88 -10.98 -5.76
C LYS A 120 2.87 -11.86 -5.00
N PHE A 121 2.74 -13.19 -5.11
CA PHE A 121 3.58 -14.13 -4.36
C PHE A 121 5.03 -14.15 -4.87
N GLU A 122 5.21 -14.11 -6.18
CA GLU A 122 6.55 -14.16 -6.79
C GLU A 122 7.33 -12.85 -6.55
N SER A 123 6.67 -11.69 -6.65
CA SER A 123 7.35 -10.41 -6.48
C SER A 123 7.79 -10.12 -5.04
N ILE A 124 6.98 -10.50 -4.05
CA ILE A 124 7.31 -10.28 -2.64
C ILE A 124 8.41 -11.25 -2.22
N GLY A 125 8.25 -12.55 -2.53
CA GLY A 125 9.26 -13.56 -2.22
C GLY A 125 10.61 -13.24 -2.85
N LEU A 126 10.64 -12.89 -4.14
CA LEU A 126 11.89 -12.52 -4.82
C LEU A 126 12.53 -11.27 -4.21
N SER A 127 11.72 -10.28 -3.80
CA SER A 127 12.22 -9.07 -3.13
C SER A 127 12.86 -9.39 -1.77
N ILE A 128 12.22 -10.27 -0.99
CA ILE A 128 12.75 -10.73 0.31
C ILE A 128 14.06 -11.48 0.10
N VAL A 129 14.06 -12.46 -0.80
CA VAL A 129 15.25 -13.26 -1.12
C VAL A 129 16.41 -12.36 -1.57
N ASN A 130 16.15 -11.38 -2.44
CA ASN A 130 17.18 -10.45 -2.89
C ASN A 130 17.74 -9.58 -1.75
N LEU A 131 16.86 -9.09 -0.87
CA LEU A 131 17.26 -8.33 0.32
C LEU A 131 18.14 -9.18 1.24
N LEU A 132 17.68 -10.39 1.56
CA LEU A 132 18.38 -11.31 2.46
C LEU A 132 19.72 -11.78 1.89
N PHE A 133 19.77 -12.09 0.60
CA PHE A 133 21.02 -12.45 -0.09
C PHE A 133 22.02 -11.27 -0.11
N SER A 134 21.55 -10.03 -0.27
CA SER A 134 22.42 -8.85 -0.20
C SER A 134 23.02 -8.65 1.21
N ALA A 135 22.25 -8.96 2.26
CA ALA A 135 22.74 -8.93 3.64
C ALA A 135 23.74 -10.06 3.93
N ALA A 136 23.47 -11.28 3.45
CA ALA A 136 24.34 -12.44 3.61
C ALA A 136 25.68 -12.30 2.84
N SER A 137 25.68 -11.64 1.69
CA SER A 137 26.90 -11.39 0.90
C SER A 137 27.69 -10.14 1.34
N GLY A 138 27.12 -9.34 2.25
CA GLY A 138 27.73 -8.10 2.73
C GLY A 138 27.67 -6.93 1.74
N ASP A 139 26.80 -6.98 0.73
CA ASP A 139 26.63 -5.89 -0.24
C ASP A 139 25.83 -4.72 0.35
N ILE A 140 26.54 -3.81 1.02
CA ILE A 140 25.97 -2.58 1.57
C ILE A 140 25.38 -1.67 0.48
N SER A 141 25.88 -1.74 -0.75
CA SER A 141 25.39 -0.90 -1.84
C SER A 141 24.02 -1.40 -2.33
N ALA A 142 23.81 -2.70 -2.38
CA ALA A 142 22.48 -3.28 -2.59
C ALA A 142 21.53 -2.95 -1.44
N LEU A 143 21.93 -3.11 -0.17
CA LEU A 143 21.09 -2.75 0.99
C LEU A 143 20.67 -1.28 0.97
N ARG A 144 21.60 -0.36 0.65
CA ARG A 144 21.29 1.06 0.46
C ARG A 144 20.27 1.29 -0.65
N ARG A 145 20.40 0.60 -1.78
CA ARG A 145 19.42 0.69 -2.87
C ARG A 145 18.04 0.17 -2.45
N HIS A 146 17.99 -0.93 -1.71
CA HIS A 146 16.74 -1.49 -1.18
C HIS A 146 16.05 -0.50 -0.23
N HIS A 147 16.80 0.05 0.73
CA HIS A 147 16.29 1.08 1.64
C HIS A 147 15.80 2.34 0.90
N LEU A 148 16.57 2.87 -0.04
CA LEU A 148 16.19 4.04 -0.85
C LEU A 148 14.96 3.79 -1.73
N SER A 149 14.70 2.53 -2.12
CA SER A 149 13.51 2.16 -2.89
C SER A 149 12.23 2.10 -2.05
N GLY A 150 12.31 2.36 -0.73
CA GLY A 150 11.18 2.26 0.19
C GLY A 150 10.81 0.82 0.53
N MET A 151 11.74 -0.12 0.36
CA MET A 151 11.55 -1.51 0.76
C MET A 151 11.50 -1.60 2.29
N ASP A 152 10.56 -2.39 2.80
CA ASP A 152 10.53 -2.73 4.21
C ASP A 152 11.71 -3.65 4.54
N MET A 153 12.61 -3.17 5.40
CA MET A 153 13.83 -3.89 5.80
C MET A 153 13.59 -4.87 6.96
N THR A 154 12.37 -4.92 7.48
CA THR A 154 11.95 -5.85 8.56
C THR A 154 11.45 -7.19 8.03
N LEU A 155 11.36 -7.34 6.70
CA LEU A 155 10.91 -8.57 6.06
C LEU A 155 11.80 -9.77 6.43
N ALA A 156 11.16 -10.92 6.58
CA ALA A 156 11.77 -12.17 7.00
C ALA A 156 11.49 -13.30 6.00
N ASP A 157 12.37 -14.29 5.96
CA ASP A 157 12.18 -15.50 5.16
C ASP A 157 11.14 -16.45 5.78
N TYR A 158 10.88 -17.60 5.12
CA TYR A 158 10.01 -18.67 5.64
C TYR A 158 10.42 -19.15 7.04
N GLU A 159 11.70 -19.02 7.40
CA GLU A 159 12.19 -19.39 8.73
C GLU A 159 11.90 -18.31 9.77
N GLY A 160 11.70 -17.04 9.40
CA GLY A 160 11.63 -15.92 10.34
C GLY A 160 12.94 -15.12 10.42
N ARG A 161 13.96 -15.50 9.65
CA ARG A 161 15.24 -14.80 9.56
C ARG A 161 15.09 -13.49 8.79
N THR A 162 15.47 -12.41 9.43
CA THR A 162 15.55 -11.06 8.85
C THR A 162 16.93 -10.79 8.27
N ALA A 163 17.09 -9.67 7.54
CA ALA A 163 18.39 -9.25 7.03
C ALA A 163 19.44 -9.08 8.14
N LEU A 164 19.01 -8.72 9.36
CA LEU A 164 19.88 -8.56 10.52
C LEU A 164 20.44 -9.89 11.03
N HIS A 165 19.64 -10.97 11.01
CA HIS A 165 20.11 -12.33 11.36
C HIS A 165 21.25 -12.73 10.42
N LEU A 166 21.00 -12.68 9.11
CA LEU A 166 21.99 -13.09 8.10
C LEU A 166 23.27 -12.24 8.14
N ALA A 167 23.15 -10.92 8.27
CA ALA A 167 24.32 -10.05 8.40
C ALA A 167 25.14 -10.34 9.66
N ALA A 168 24.48 -10.71 10.77
CA ALA A 168 25.13 -11.07 12.02
C ALA A 168 25.80 -12.45 11.98
N ALA A 169 25.16 -13.42 11.31
CA ALA A 169 25.68 -14.76 11.11
C ALA A 169 26.93 -14.79 10.22
N GLU A 170 26.97 -13.97 9.16
CA GLU A 170 28.09 -13.92 8.20
C GLU A 170 29.21 -12.95 8.63
N GLY A 171 29.02 -12.17 9.70
CA GLY A 171 30.06 -11.29 10.22
C GLY A 171 30.18 -9.91 9.54
N HIS A 172 29.12 -9.43 8.89
CA HIS A 172 29.15 -8.15 8.16
C HIS A 172 28.76 -6.94 9.03
N LEU A 173 29.71 -6.43 9.82
CA LEU A 173 29.50 -5.29 10.73
C LEU A 173 28.90 -4.05 10.03
N SER A 174 29.38 -3.70 8.84
CA SER A 174 28.87 -2.53 8.11
C SER A 174 27.38 -2.66 7.73
N CYS A 175 26.93 -3.88 7.43
CA CYS A 175 25.52 -4.14 7.14
C CYS A 175 24.67 -4.06 8.41
N VAL A 176 25.15 -4.61 9.53
CA VAL A 176 24.48 -4.54 10.84
C VAL A 176 24.30 -3.08 11.28
N VAL A 177 25.37 -2.26 11.21
CA VAL A 177 25.32 -0.84 11.54
C VAL A 177 24.30 -0.11 10.65
N PHE A 178 24.31 -0.39 9.34
CA PHE A 178 23.37 0.23 8.41
C PHE A 178 21.91 -0.14 8.70
N LEU A 179 21.63 -1.41 9.00
CA LEU A 179 20.28 -1.89 9.30
C LEU A 179 19.74 -1.31 10.62
N LEU A 180 20.58 -1.16 11.63
CA LEU A 180 20.15 -0.63 12.93
C LEU A 180 20.04 0.90 12.93
N VAL A 181 21.10 1.59 12.50
CA VAL A 181 21.18 3.06 12.58
C VAL A 181 20.32 3.72 11.50
N GLN A 182 20.45 3.28 10.25
CA GLN A 182 19.83 3.96 9.12
C GLN A 182 18.42 3.44 8.84
N CYS A 183 18.22 2.12 8.92
CA CYS A 183 16.93 1.52 8.59
C CYS A 183 15.99 1.42 9.81
N GLY A 184 16.50 1.55 11.04
CA GLY A 184 15.68 1.47 12.26
C GLY A 184 15.05 0.09 12.49
N VAL A 185 15.70 -0.98 12.02
CA VAL A 185 15.20 -2.36 12.18
C VAL A 185 15.26 -2.76 13.66
N PRO A 186 14.29 -3.52 14.20
CA PRO A 186 14.38 -4.05 15.56
C PRO A 186 15.66 -4.87 15.72
N HIS A 187 16.34 -4.72 16.88
CA HIS A 187 17.59 -5.43 17.18
C HIS A 187 17.37 -6.85 17.70
N ASP A 188 16.18 -7.14 18.24
CA ASP A 188 15.79 -8.42 18.85
C ASP A 188 14.65 -9.18 18.11
N PRO A 189 14.66 -9.30 16.77
CA PRO A 189 13.73 -10.20 16.10
C PRO A 189 14.05 -11.64 16.49
N ARG A 190 13.03 -12.49 16.59
CA ARG A 190 13.20 -13.93 16.87
C ARG A 190 12.87 -14.74 15.64
N ASP A 191 13.79 -15.63 15.29
CA ASP A 191 13.58 -16.61 14.23
C ASP A 191 12.66 -17.77 14.69
N ARG A 192 12.30 -18.71 13.80
CA ARG A 192 11.49 -19.90 14.15
C ARG A 192 12.07 -20.75 15.27
N TRP A 193 13.40 -20.75 15.43
CA TRP A 193 14.07 -21.45 16.54
C TRP A 193 14.21 -20.59 17.81
N GLY A 194 13.60 -19.41 17.85
CA GLY A 194 13.68 -18.47 18.97
C GLY A 194 15.03 -17.77 19.14
N LYS A 195 15.95 -17.97 18.18
CA LYS A 195 17.27 -17.32 18.16
C LYS A 195 17.15 -15.86 17.77
N ARG A 196 17.99 -15.03 18.37
CA ARG A 196 18.17 -13.60 18.05
C ARG A 196 19.39 -13.40 17.14
N PRO A 197 19.52 -12.26 16.46
CA PRO A 197 20.73 -11.93 15.70
C PRO A 197 22.00 -11.95 16.58
N LEU A 198 21.88 -11.58 17.86
CA LEU A 198 22.97 -11.67 18.82
C LEU A 198 23.43 -13.13 19.04
N ASP A 199 22.49 -14.06 19.18
CA ASP A 199 22.79 -15.48 19.39
C ASP A 199 23.46 -16.09 18.16
N GLU A 200 23.07 -15.66 16.96
CA GLU A 200 23.73 -16.06 15.71
C GLU A 200 25.17 -15.55 15.65
N ALA A 201 25.40 -14.27 15.95
CA ALA A 201 26.75 -13.70 16.01
C ALA A 201 27.65 -14.42 17.04
N GLU A 202 27.10 -14.83 18.19
CA GLU A 202 27.83 -15.62 19.19
C GLU A 202 28.12 -17.05 18.70
N THR A 203 27.15 -17.70 18.04
CA THR A 203 27.28 -19.06 17.49
C THR A 203 28.38 -19.12 16.42
N PHE A 204 28.42 -18.14 15.51
CA PHE A 204 29.41 -18.05 14.43
C PHE A 204 30.72 -17.35 14.85
N ARG A 205 30.82 -16.89 16.11
CA ARG A 205 32.02 -16.28 16.73
C ARG A 205 32.46 -14.97 16.07
N HIS A 206 31.54 -14.02 15.92
CA HIS A 206 31.82 -12.66 15.43
C HIS A 206 31.83 -11.63 16.59
N PRO A 207 32.95 -11.48 17.34
CA PRO A 207 32.98 -10.70 18.58
C PRO A 207 32.72 -9.20 18.37
N GLU A 208 33.10 -8.64 17.20
CA GLU A 208 32.88 -7.23 16.88
C GLU A 208 31.37 -6.90 16.81
N ILE A 209 30.59 -7.78 16.19
CA ILE A 209 29.14 -7.63 16.07
C ILE A 209 28.46 -7.89 17.42
N VAL A 210 28.91 -8.89 18.18
CA VAL A 210 28.39 -9.18 19.52
C VAL A 210 28.57 -7.98 20.44
N LYS A 211 29.75 -7.36 20.42
CA LYS A 211 30.02 -6.14 21.20
C LYS A 211 29.08 -5.01 20.76
N TYR A 212 28.98 -4.77 19.45
CA TYR A 212 28.13 -3.70 18.92
C TYR A 212 26.64 -3.89 19.25
N LEU A 213 26.10 -5.10 19.08
CA LEU A 213 24.70 -5.41 19.40
C LEU A 213 24.41 -5.30 20.91
N LYS A 214 25.34 -5.69 21.78
CA LYS A 214 25.20 -5.52 23.25
C LYS A 214 25.21 -4.04 23.64
N GLU A 215 26.09 -3.24 23.06
CA GLU A 215 26.13 -1.78 23.27
C GLU A 215 24.84 -1.10 22.76
N TRP A 216 24.35 -1.53 21.60
CA TRP A 216 23.08 -1.05 21.03
C TRP A 216 21.87 -1.41 21.92
N GLY A 217 21.82 -2.65 22.40
CA GLY A 217 20.81 -3.10 23.35
C GLY A 217 20.85 -2.31 24.66
N ALA A 218 22.03 -2.08 25.24
CA ALA A 218 22.15 -1.30 26.49
C ALA A 218 21.65 0.15 26.35
N THR A 219 21.83 0.76 25.18
CA THR A 219 21.37 2.13 24.89
C THR A 219 19.89 2.22 24.55
N HIS A 220 19.27 1.14 24.07
CA HIS A 220 17.88 1.12 23.59
C HIS A 220 16.94 0.19 24.38
N SER A 221 17.41 -0.45 25.45
CA SER A 221 16.62 -1.34 26.33
C SER A 221 15.82 -0.57 27.40
N SER A 222 16.00 0.75 27.54
CA SER A 222 15.36 1.55 28.58
C SER A 222 13.89 1.92 28.36
N ASP A 223 13.21 1.36 27.35
CA ASP A 223 11.80 1.73 27.03
C ASP A 223 10.83 0.53 26.87
N LYS A 224 11.19 -0.68 27.34
CA LYS A 224 10.28 -1.85 27.27
C LYS A 224 10.20 -2.69 28.54
N SER A 225 9.87 -2.05 29.65
CA SER A 225 9.25 -2.71 30.79
C SER A 225 8.10 -1.86 31.29
N ASP A 226 6.90 -1.94 30.67
CA ASP A 226 5.59 -1.72 31.33
C ASP A 226 4.33 -1.77 30.41
N HIS A 227 4.37 -2.44 29.24
CA HIS A 227 3.13 -2.66 28.46
C HIS A 227 2.88 -4.10 28.02
N GLU A 228 3.29 -5.07 28.83
CA GLU A 228 2.91 -6.48 28.64
C GLU A 228 2.48 -7.10 29.98
N ASN A 229 1.34 -6.63 30.52
CA ASN A 229 0.31 -7.45 31.23
C ASN A 229 -0.74 -6.67 32.06
N THR A 230 -1.00 -5.38 31.85
CA THR A 230 -2.25 -4.79 32.33
C THR A 230 -3.35 -5.09 31.33
N ARG A 231 -4.14 -6.14 31.61
CA ARG A 231 -5.47 -6.30 31.01
C ARG A 231 -6.20 -4.97 31.24
N PRO A 232 -6.88 -4.39 30.23
CA PRO A 232 -7.69 -3.20 30.48
C PRO A 232 -8.66 -3.52 31.62
N PRO A 233 -8.78 -2.65 32.65
CA PRO A 233 -9.62 -2.94 33.80
C PRO A 233 -11.04 -3.24 33.32
N THR A 234 -11.56 -4.38 33.74
CA THR A 234 -12.93 -4.79 33.40
C THR A 234 -13.92 -3.86 34.12
N VAL A 235 -15.14 -3.75 33.58
CA VAL A 235 -16.19 -2.88 34.15
C VAL A 235 -16.43 -3.20 35.63
N ASP A 236 -16.26 -4.46 36.01
CA ASP A 236 -16.37 -4.95 37.39
C ASP A 236 -15.27 -4.38 38.32
N ASP A 237 -14.04 -4.19 37.84
CA ASP A 237 -12.94 -3.64 38.64
C ASP A 237 -13.13 -2.14 38.93
N ILE A 238 -13.76 -1.43 37.99
CA ILE A 238 -14.09 0.00 38.12
C ILE A 238 -15.24 0.20 39.10
N LEU A 239 -16.22 -0.71 39.10
CA LEU A 239 -17.37 -0.69 40.02
C LEU A 239 -16.97 -1.01 41.48
N ILE A 240 -15.93 -1.82 41.68
CA ILE A 240 -15.38 -2.11 43.02
C ILE A 240 -14.64 -0.88 43.58
N ALA A 241 -13.92 -0.14 42.72
CA ALA A 241 -13.18 1.06 43.12
C ALA A 241 -14.09 2.28 43.39
N HIS A 242 -15.23 2.35 42.71
CA HIS A 242 -16.20 3.45 42.84
C HIS A 242 -17.63 2.90 43.00
N PRO A 243 -18.03 2.49 44.22
CA PRO A 243 -19.37 1.94 44.49
C PRO A 243 -20.51 2.98 44.30
N ASP A 244 -20.18 4.27 44.24
CA ASP A 244 -21.15 5.38 44.16
C ASP A 244 -21.48 5.81 42.71
N ALA A 245 -20.84 5.20 41.70
CA ALA A 245 -20.94 5.66 40.30
C ALA A 245 -22.29 5.36 39.61
N ASN A 246 -23.22 4.67 40.28
CA ASN A 246 -24.47 4.21 39.65
C ASN A 246 -25.75 4.75 40.29
N ASP A 247 -25.68 5.69 41.24
CA ASP A 247 -26.88 6.26 41.85
C ASP A 247 -27.24 7.61 41.22
N ALA A 248 -27.64 7.58 39.94
CA ALA A 248 -28.13 8.74 39.18
C ALA A 248 -29.35 9.42 39.82
N THR A 249 -29.99 8.78 40.82
CA THR A 249 -31.11 9.34 41.57
C THR A 249 -30.69 10.31 42.67
N LYS A 250 -29.41 10.32 43.07
CA LYS A 250 -28.87 11.20 44.12
C LYS A 250 -28.06 12.38 43.59
N ASP A 251 -27.86 12.46 42.28
CA ASP A 251 -27.11 13.56 41.68
C ASP A 251 -27.93 14.86 41.82
N PRO A 252 -27.43 15.87 42.56
CA PRO A 252 -28.17 17.12 42.80
C PRO A 252 -28.55 17.85 41.51
N SER A 253 -27.83 17.57 40.42
CA SER A 253 -28.09 18.09 39.07
C SER A 253 -29.39 17.52 38.47
N ILE A 254 -29.67 16.24 38.71
CA ILE A 254 -30.86 15.55 38.19
C ILE A 254 -32.09 15.87 39.05
N ILE A 255 -31.94 15.96 40.37
CA ILE A 255 -33.00 16.37 41.30
C ILE A 255 -33.53 17.77 40.95
N ALA A 256 -32.64 18.69 40.59
CA ALA A 256 -33.00 20.05 40.17
C ALA A 256 -33.74 20.11 38.82
N ILE A 257 -33.56 19.11 37.94
CA ILE A 257 -34.27 19.03 36.66
C ILE A 257 -35.66 18.43 36.86
N VAL A 258 -35.78 17.42 37.73
CA VAL A 258 -37.06 16.77 38.04
C VAL A 258 -38.01 17.71 38.78
N SER A 259 -37.52 18.48 39.76
CA SER A 259 -38.35 19.46 40.47
C SER A 259 -38.88 20.58 39.56
N LYS A 260 -38.05 21.03 38.62
CA LYS A 260 -38.44 22.03 37.60
C LYS A 260 -39.54 21.51 36.67
N PHE A 261 -39.51 20.22 36.35
CA PHE A 261 -40.52 19.57 35.52
C PHE A 261 -41.86 19.35 36.24
N GLU A 262 -41.86 19.24 37.58
CA GLU A 262 -43.09 19.15 38.38
C GLU A 262 -43.76 20.52 38.57
N GLU A 263 -42.98 21.59 38.81
CA GLU A 263 -43.51 22.96 38.88
C GLU A 263 -44.16 23.42 37.55
N ASP A 264 -43.59 23.01 36.42
CA ASP A 264 -44.13 23.33 35.09
C ASP A 264 -45.41 22.53 34.76
N LYS A 265 -45.67 21.40 35.44
CA LYS A 265 -46.93 20.65 35.26
C LYS A 265 -48.10 21.25 36.04
N GLU A 266 -47.86 21.82 37.22
CA GLU A 266 -48.93 22.45 38.02
C GLU A 266 -49.45 23.74 37.38
N LYS A 267 -48.62 24.48 36.63
CA LYS A 267 -49.03 25.71 35.93
C LYS A 267 -49.90 25.51 34.69
N VAL A 268 -50.10 24.27 34.24
CA VAL A 268 -50.85 23.95 33.01
C VAL A 268 -52.28 23.48 33.31
N ILE A 269 -52.68 23.38 34.59
CA ILE A 269 -53.98 22.84 35.00
C ILE A 269 -54.91 23.89 35.66
N ASP A 270 -54.49 25.14 35.83
CA ASP A 270 -55.36 26.27 36.23
C ASP A 270 -55.71 27.22 35.06
#